data_AF-A0A1M3MBL2-F1
#
_entry.id   AF-A0A1M3MBL2-F1
#
_cell.length_a   1.000
_cell.length_b   1.000
_cell.length_c   1.000
_cell.angle_alpha   90.00
_cell.angle_beta   90.00
_cell.angle_gamma   90.00
#
_symmetry.space_group_name_H-M   'P 1'
#
loop_
_entity.id
_entity.type
_entity.pdbx_description
1 polymer ?
#
loop_
_entity_poly.entity_id
_entity_poly.type
_entity_poly.pdbx_seq_one_letter_code
_entity_poly.pdbx_strand_id
1 'polypeptide(L)'
;MKKPILNLFFILIGIAFVSCDEEVDPKLLPVVSTTEVRSISYYSAQSGGVITGDGGYDVIARGVCWNTSPNPDIKGSKTVDAAGTGTFESSIDSLLPGTTYYLRAYATNKKGTSYGLQVTFTTKNLTLSEVITSPVTSITSTSALTGGSIFIDGGTPITARGVCWSMAPNPTKNDSTTVDGAGIGNFISTLSRLKTGTTYYVKAYSTNSQGTSYGNEVQFRTQLSIPEVRTSAITSITSSSAISGGEILHDGGEAVSARGICWSTSPSPTINNSKTVTGSGVGSYTSTLSNLKSGTQYYVRAYATNSIGTAYGNELTFTSTLGLPELSTIKVTDIISGTAKCGGIITHDGGAEITSRGVCWSTSPNPSLTDNRTTDGIGTGSFTSNLVNLQQGEFYFVRAYATNSVGISYGNEIKFYITNPGEVYNPVTGRIWMDRNLGASRVATSATDEQAYGDLYQWGRATDGHEKRTSPTTTILSIRDTPNHGYFIIVKSGVLDWRTPQNNYLWSKKYNINNPCPEGFRVPTADEWEAERASWSSNGSAGAFDSPLKLPLAGYRFLGSDTLFNVGTKGYYWSADVHGTYAKLLYFFSSEAHINTLSRAYGFCVRCIKD
;
A
#
# COMPACT_ATOMS: atom_id res chain seq x y z
N MET A 1 86.20 76.92 -11.39
CA MET A 1 86.70 78.16 -12.02
C MET A 1 87.49 78.94 -10.97
N LYS A 2 88.66 79.52 -11.31
CA LYS A 2 89.55 80.40 -10.48
C LYS A 2 90.02 79.91 -9.07
N LYS A 3 91.35 79.76 -8.95
CA LYS A 3 92.21 79.89 -7.73
C LYS A 3 92.15 81.34 -7.16
N PRO A 4 92.56 81.69 -5.89
CA PRO A 4 93.94 81.59 -5.30
C PRO A 4 94.00 81.02 -3.84
N ILE A 5 95.09 80.39 -3.31
CA ILE A 5 96.51 80.76 -2.98
C ILE A 5 96.70 81.46 -1.61
N LEU A 6 97.76 81.01 -0.86
CA LEU A 6 98.71 81.67 0.10
C LEU A 6 98.77 80.91 1.47
N ASN A 7 99.89 80.60 2.17
CA ASN A 7 101.39 80.62 2.01
C ASN A 7 101.97 79.30 2.68
N LEU A 8 103.24 78.91 2.93
CA LEU A 8 104.61 79.50 3.19
C LEU A 8 104.80 80.08 4.63
N PHE A 9 105.86 79.86 5.45
CA PHE A 9 107.22 79.21 5.42
C PHE A 9 107.40 78.37 6.74
N PHE A 10 108.08 77.20 6.87
CA PHE A 10 109.49 76.76 6.68
C PHE A 10 110.45 77.01 7.89
N ILE A 11 111.45 76.11 8.08
CA ILE A 11 112.69 76.17 8.93
C ILE A 11 112.54 75.78 10.44
N LEU A 12 113.50 75.11 11.13
CA LEU A 12 114.51 74.07 10.79
C LEU A 12 115.25 73.58 12.09
N ILE A 13 115.62 72.28 12.16
CA ILE A 13 116.67 71.66 13.03
C ILE A 13 116.59 71.78 14.58
N GLY A 14 116.85 70.66 15.27
CA GLY A 14 117.21 70.57 16.69
C GLY A 14 117.46 69.11 17.10
N ILE A 15 118.63 68.77 17.65
CA ILE A 15 119.04 67.38 17.93
C ILE A 15 119.11 67.10 19.45
N ALA A 16 118.46 65.99 19.84
CA ALA A 16 118.64 65.13 21.02
C ALA A 16 119.06 65.73 22.38
N PHE A 17 118.37 65.28 23.44
CA PHE A 17 119.00 64.45 24.48
C PHE A 17 117.98 63.51 25.14
N VAL A 18 118.46 62.56 25.95
CA VAL A 18 117.71 61.40 26.46
C VAL A 18 117.15 61.66 27.86
N SER A 19 115.90 61.26 28.09
CA SER A 19 115.47 60.63 29.34
C SER A 19 114.40 59.58 29.02
N CYS A 20 114.27 58.57 29.88
CA CYS A 20 113.30 57.48 29.73
C CYS A 20 112.18 57.63 30.76
N ASP A 21 110.94 57.39 30.33
CA ASP A 21 109.83 56.95 31.18
C ASP A 21 108.86 56.13 30.30
N GLU A 22 108.19 55.13 30.88
CA GLU A 22 107.21 54.32 30.16
C GLU A 22 105.88 55.08 30.01
N GLU A 23 105.54 55.56 28.80
CA GLU A 23 104.15 55.88 28.49
C GLU A 23 103.32 54.59 28.43
N VAL A 24 102.76 54.22 29.59
CA VAL A 24 101.74 53.18 29.70
C VAL A 24 100.47 53.66 29.00
N ASP A 25 100.33 53.28 27.74
CA ASP A 25 99.07 53.38 26.98
C ASP A 25 97.88 53.02 27.88
N PRO A 26 96.89 53.93 28.07
CA PRO A 26 95.82 53.78 29.06
C PRO A 26 94.76 52.77 28.61
N LYS A 27 95.18 51.50 28.47
CA LYS A 27 94.41 50.34 28.01
C LYS A 27 92.96 50.36 28.48
N LEU A 28 92.07 50.46 27.50
CA LEU A 28 90.69 50.86 27.62
C LEU A 28 89.75 49.67 27.88
N LEU A 29 88.45 49.95 27.92
CA LEU A 29 87.40 48.94 27.74
C LEU A 29 87.36 48.51 26.25
N PRO A 30 86.75 47.35 25.92
CA PRO A 30 86.56 46.95 24.53
C PRO A 30 85.67 47.92 23.74
N VAL A 31 85.68 47.79 22.42
CA VAL A 31 84.79 48.52 21.50
C VAL A 31 83.82 47.53 20.88
N VAL A 32 82.55 47.64 21.27
CA VAL A 32 81.46 46.73 20.85
C VAL A 32 80.26 47.52 20.33
N SER A 33 79.69 47.09 19.21
CA SER A 33 78.38 47.52 18.72
C SER A 33 77.33 46.42 18.92
N THR A 34 76.06 46.81 19.05
CA THR A 34 74.92 45.88 19.11
C THR A 34 74.36 45.70 17.69
N THR A 35 74.02 44.47 17.29
CA THR A 35 73.30 44.23 16.03
C THR A 35 71.80 44.46 16.19
N GLU A 36 71.05 44.42 15.09
CA GLU A 36 69.59 44.38 15.16
C GLU A 36 69.05 43.14 15.90
N VAL A 37 67.76 43.15 16.21
CA VAL A 37 67.06 42.00 16.82
C VAL A 37 66.20 41.34 15.74
N ARG A 38 66.39 40.03 15.56
CA ARG A 38 65.73 39.19 14.55
C ARG A 38 65.06 37.97 15.20
N SER A 39 64.37 37.18 14.37
CA SER A 39 63.75 35.90 14.78
C SER A 39 62.79 36.00 15.99
N ILE A 40 62.14 37.14 16.17
CA ILE A 40 61.30 37.42 17.34
C ILE A 40 60.08 36.50 17.39
N SER A 41 59.93 35.77 18.48
CA SER A 41 58.85 34.84 18.78
C SER A 41 57.97 35.36 19.93
N TYR A 42 57.15 34.48 20.53
CA TYR A 42 56.40 34.77 21.75
C TYR A 42 57.30 34.78 23.00
N TYR A 43 58.34 33.95 23.04
CA TYR A 43 59.19 33.71 24.23
C TYR A 43 60.70 33.89 23.97
N SER A 44 61.08 34.25 22.75
CA SER A 44 62.48 34.34 22.35
C SER A 44 62.76 35.34 21.23
N ALA A 45 64.03 35.69 21.06
CA ALA A 45 64.55 36.49 19.96
C ALA A 45 66.04 36.16 19.71
N GLN A 46 66.61 36.68 18.62
CA GLN A 46 68.04 36.59 18.33
C GLN A 46 68.61 37.99 18.14
N SER A 47 69.79 38.25 18.71
CA SER A 47 70.55 39.48 18.48
C SER A 47 72.04 39.17 18.68
N GLY A 48 72.88 40.16 18.90
CA GLY A 48 74.33 39.95 18.99
C GLY A 48 75.09 41.25 18.97
N GLY A 49 76.36 41.16 18.59
CA GLY A 49 77.25 42.32 18.52
C GLY A 49 78.47 42.11 17.65
N VAL A 50 79.18 43.20 17.38
CA VAL A 50 80.47 43.19 16.68
C VAL A 50 81.49 43.88 17.57
N ILE A 51 82.55 43.16 17.92
CA ILE A 51 83.66 43.69 18.73
C ILE A 51 84.82 44.04 17.80
N THR A 52 85.03 45.34 17.59
CA THR A 52 86.05 45.87 16.66
C THR A 52 87.36 46.24 17.34
N GLY A 53 87.39 46.27 18.69
CA GLY A 53 88.61 46.47 19.48
C GLY A 53 88.48 45.82 20.86
N ASP A 54 89.60 45.33 21.39
CA ASP A 54 89.69 44.64 22.68
C ASP A 54 90.04 45.58 23.85
N GLY A 55 90.60 46.77 23.57
CA GLY A 55 91.14 47.71 24.57
C GLY A 55 92.57 47.40 25.00
N GLY A 56 93.32 46.57 24.24
CA GLY A 56 94.68 46.15 24.57
C GLY A 56 94.77 45.03 25.62
N TYR A 57 93.66 44.31 25.85
CA TYR A 57 93.54 43.15 26.71
C TYR A 57 92.44 42.21 26.20
N ASP A 58 92.69 40.91 26.29
CA ASP A 58 91.75 39.86 25.84
C ASP A 58 90.31 40.07 26.34
N VAL A 59 89.35 39.91 25.43
CA VAL A 59 87.91 39.92 25.75
C VAL A 59 87.54 38.57 26.36
N ILE A 60 87.60 38.51 27.70
CA ILE A 60 87.35 37.32 28.51
C ILE A 60 85.87 36.92 28.58
N ALA A 61 84.93 37.81 28.26
CA ALA A 61 83.52 37.48 28.11
C ALA A 61 82.81 38.46 27.15
N ARG A 62 81.80 37.99 26.43
CA ARG A 62 80.88 38.80 25.62
C ARG A 62 79.48 38.19 25.59
N GLY A 63 78.52 38.94 25.07
CA GLY A 63 77.15 38.49 24.86
C GLY A 63 76.20 39.66 24.69
N VAL A 64 74.90 39.40 24.80
CA VAL A 64 73.88 40.46 24.92
C VAL A 64 73.29 40.47 26.32
N CYS A 65 72.98 41.65 26.85
CA CYS A 65 72.22 41.84 28.09
C CYS A 65 70.91 42.58 27.80
N TRP A 66 69.82 42.17 28.45
CA TRP A 66 68.48 42.70 28.23
C TRP A 66 67.69 42.92 29.52
N ASN A 67 66.70 43.83 29.46
CA ASN A 67 65.80 44.15 30.57
C ASN A 67 64.49 44.74 30.00
N THR A 68 63.41 44.75 30.78
CA THR A 68 62.17 45.49 30.44
C THR A 68 62.28 46.99 30.76
N SER A 69 63.34 47.40 31.47
CA SER A 69 63.73 48.79 31.71
C SER A 69 64.89 49.23 30.80
N PRO A 70 65.00 50.52 30.45
CA PRO A 70 66.14 51.05 29.71
C PRO A 70 67.48 50.86 30.43
N ASN A 71 68.57 50.86 29.66
CA ASN A 71 69.96 50.68 30.07
C ASN A 71 70.24 49.33 30.76
N PRO A 72 70.00 48.18 30.07
CA PRO A 72 70.42 46.88 30.60
C PRO A 72 71.94 46.80 30.81
N ASP A 73 72.36 46.08 31.85
CA ASP A 73 73.75 45.82 32.22
C ASP A 73 73.98 44.33 32.50
N ILE A 74 75.24 43.90 32.69
CA ILE A 74 75.58 42.48 32.92
C ILE A 74 75.21 41.92 34.30
N LYS A 75 74.49 42.68 35.15
CA LYS A 75 73.88 42.15 36.39
C LYS A 75 72.46 41.63 36.14
N GLY A 76 71.80 42.11 35.07
CA GLY A 76 70.51 41.60 34.60
C GLY A 76 70.65 40.34 33.74
N SER A 77 69.57 40.00 33.05
CA SER A 77 69.52 38.89 32.10
C SER A 77 70.53 39.08 30.96
N LYS A 78 71.30 38.04 30.65
CA LYS A 78 72.33 38.08 29.60
C LYS A 78 72.65 36.69 29.03
N THR A 79 73.19 36.64 27.82
CA THR A 79 73.93 35.48 27.31
C THR A 79 75.38 35.53 27.77
N VAL A 80 76.10 34.41 27.61
CA VAL A 80 77.56 34.35 27.76
C VAL A 80 78.09 33.58 26.56
N ASP A 81 78.60 34.32 25.58
CA ASP A 81 79.05 33.79 24.29
C ASP A 81 80.58 33.65 24.27
N ALA A 82 81.11 32.78 23.40
CA ALA A 82 82.52 32.40 23.38
C ALA A 82 83.46 33.62 23.27
N ALA A 83 84.53 33.65 24.05
CA ALA A 83 85.47 34.79 24.21
C ALA A 83 86.11 35.29 22.89
N GLY A 84 86.75 36.46 22.95
CA GLY A 84 87.47 37.10 21.84
C GLY A 84 86.72 38.20 21.10
N THR A 85 87.31 38.71 20.01
CA THR A 85 86.82 39.82 19.19
C THR A 85 85.98 39.34 17.99
N GLY A 86 85.52 40.27 17.14
CA GLY A 86 84.69 39.98 15.97
C GLY A 86 83.19 39.89 16.28
N THR A 87 82.42 39.42 15.29
CA THR A 87 80.96 39.26 15.36
C THR A 87 80.55 38.05 16.19
N PHE A 88 79.46 38.17 16.95
CA PHE A 88 78.78 37.08 17.63
C PHE A 88 77.26 37.22 17.52
N GLU A 89 76.54 36.10 17.60
CA GLU A 89 75.08 36.02 17.69
C GLU A 89 74.69 35.25 18.95
N SER A 90 73.58 35.67 19.56
CA SER A 90 73.10 35.27 20.87
C SER A 90 71.61 34.93 20.76
N SER A 91 71.22 33.71 21.11
CA SER A 91 69.81 33.34 21.30
C SER A 91 69.33 33.83 22.67
N ILE A 92 68.15 34.42 22.71
CA ILE A 92 67.55 35.04 23.89
C ILE A 92 66.24 34.30 24.14
N ASP A 93 66.14 33.51 25.21
CA ASP A 93 64.98 32.69 25.54
C ASP A 93 64.33 33.07 26.88
N SER A 94 63.19 32.46 27.20
CA SER A 94 62.40 32.72 28.42
C SER A 94 61.92 34.17 28.59
N LEU A 95 61.70 34.87 27.48
CA LEU A 95 61.05 36.18 27.46
C LEU A 95 59.54 36.06 27.73
N LEU A 96 58.93 37.13 28.23
CA LEU A 96 57.47 37.22 28.34
C LEU A 96 56.85 37.62 26.99
N PRO A 97 55.70 37.06 26.58
CA PRO A 97 54.96 37.51 25.39
C PRO A 97 54.47 38.97 25.49
N GLY A 98 54.24 39.60 24.34
CA GLY A 98 53.73 40.98 24.23
C GLY A 98 54.58 42.07 24.90
N THR A 99 55.80 41.75 25.31
CA THR A 99 56.61 42.55 26.25
C THR A 99 57.76 43.22 25.52
N THR A 100 57.92 44.52 25.75
CA THR A 100 59.03 45.31 25.19
C THR A 100 60.29 45.14 26.04
N TYR A 101 61.38 44.79 25.38
CA TYR A 101 62.70 44.64 25.95
C TYR A 101 63.68 45.64 25.35
N TYR A 102 64.56 46.16 26.19
CA TYR A 102 65.74 46.94 25.84
C TYR A 102 66.94 45.99 25.86
N LEU A 103 67.81 46.06 24.85
CA LEU A 103 68.94 45.15 24.68
C LEU A 103 70.22 45.92 24.30
N ARG A 104 71.36 45.44 24.81
CA ARG A 104 72.70 45.91 24.43
C ARG A 104 73.64 44.72 24.28
N ALA A 105 74.52 44.74 23.28
CA ALA A 105 75.71 43.90 23.27
C ALA A 105 76.66 44.37 24.38
N TYR A 106 77.39 43.43 25.00
CA TYR A 106 78.43 43.72 25.97
C TYR A 106 79.73 42.98 25.61
N ALA A 107 80.85 43.55 26.05
CA ALA A 107 82.16 42.92 25.98
C ALA A 107 82.98 43.30 27.21
N THR A 108 83.63 42.32 27.83
CA THR A 108 84.38 42.44 29.08
C THR A 108 85.84 42.05 28.86
N ASN A 109 86.76 42.94 29.21
CA ASN A 109 88.19 42.63 29.36
C ASN A 109 88.58 42.84 30.84
N LYS A 110 89.87 42.70 31.18
CA LYS A 110 90.34 42.84 32.58
C LYS A 110 90.21 44.26 33.18
N LYS A 111 89.85 45.27 32.39
CA LYS A 111 89.61 46.66 32.85
C LYS A 111 88.14 46.95 33.16
N GLY A 112 87.21 46.15 32.62
CA GLY A 112 85.78 46.31 32.87
C GLY A 112 84.92 45.86 31.68
N THR A 113 83.67 46.32 31.65
CA THR A 113 82.69 45.96 30.60
C THR A 113 82.24 47.19 29.81
N SER A 114 82.43 47.12 28.50
CA SER A 114 81.85 48.01 27.49
C SER A 114 80.47 47.52 27.04
N TYR A 115 79.62 48.44 26.58
CA TYR A 115 78.30 48.13 26.03
C TYR A 115 78.03 48.88 24.73
N GLY A 116 77.43 48.20 23.76
CA GLY A 116 77.03 48.79 22.48
C GLY A 116 75.83 49.73 22.61
N LEU A 117 75.33 50.22 21.47
CA LEU A 117 74.09 51.00 21.43
C LEU A 117 72.89 50.19 21.94
N GLN A 118 71.90 50.86 22.51
CA GLN A 118 70.67 50.22 22.92
C GLN A 118 69.73 50.05 21.72
N VAL A 119 69.26 48.82 21.52
CA VAL A 119 68.16 48.48 20.61
C VAL A 119 66.92 48.09 21.44
N THR A 120 65.74 48.17 20.83
CA THR A 120 64.48 47.76 21.46
C THR A 120 63.73 46.80 20.56
N PHE A 121 63.02 45.86 21.17
CA PHE A 121 62.13 44.94 20.47
C PHE A 121 60.95 44.54 21.37
N THR A 122 59.87 44.06 20.78
CA THR A 122 58.68 43.58 21.50
C THR A 122 58.38 42.16 21.05
N THR A 123 58.25 41.22 22.00
CA THR A 123 57.85 39.84 21.69
C THR A 123 56.42 39.79 21.15
N LYS A 124 56.09 38.72 20.42
CA LYS A 124 54.73 38.54 19.88
C LYS A 124 53.72 38.45 21.02
N ASN A 125 52.60 39.15 20.88
CA ASN A 125 51.43 38.95 21.74
C ASN A 125 50.89 37.53 21.57
N LEU A 126 50.40 36.91 22.63
CA LEU A 126 49.63 35.67 22.52
C LEU A 126 48.33 35.94 21.75
N THR A 127 47.89 34.96 20.98
CA THR A 127 46.66 35.04 20.19
C THR A 127 45.80 33.80 20.42
N LEU A 128 44.57 33.81 19.89
CA LEU A 128 43.88 32.56 19.59
C LEU A 128 44.68 31.74 18.56
N SER A 129 44.40 30.45 18.49
CA SER A 129 44.97 29.53 17.50
C SER A 129 44.26 29.66 16.14
N GLU A 130 44.94 29.29 15.05
CA GLU A 130 44.33 29.25 13.71
C GLU A 130 44.03 27.80 13.31
N VAL A 131 42.77 27.57 12.92
CA VAL A 131 42.23 26.27 12.54
C VAL A 131 41.35 26.40 11.30
N ILE A 132 41.45 25.43 10.38
CA ILE A 132 40.61 25.30 9.18
C ILE A 132 39.72 24.07 9.33
N THR A 133 38.46 24.16 8.88
CA THR A 133 37.51 23.04 8.90
C THR A 133 37.66 22.19 7.64
N SER A 134 37.87 20.89 7.81
CA SER A 134 38.00 19.95 6.70
C SER A 134 36.65 19.72 5.99
N PRO A 135 36.62 19.52 4.66
CA PRO A 135 35.40 19.17 3.94
C PRO A 135 34.69 17.93 4.54
N VAL A 136 33.36 17.93 4.47
CA VAL A 136 32.55 16.80 4.95
C VAL A 136 32.55 15.67 3.91
N THR A 137 32.75 14.44 4.37
CA THR A 137 32.90 13.22 3.57
C THR A 137 32.13 12.07 4.21
N SER A 138 32.01 10.94 3.51
CA SER A 138 31.37 9.70 4.03
C SER A 138 29.99 9.92 4.67
N ILE A 139 29.20 10.81 4.05
CA ILE A 139 27.88 11.22 4.55
C ILE A 139 26.89 10.09 4.33
N THR A 140 26.24 9.64 5.41
CA THR A 140 25.14 8.67 5.40
C THR A 140 23.82 9.36 5.75
N SER A 141 22.77 8.61 6.08
CA SER A 141 21.55 9.13 6.68
C SER A 141 21.74 9.65 8.11
N THR A 142 22.66 9.08 8.90
CA THR A 142 22.76 9.35 10.35
C THR A 142 24.19 9.69 10.85
N SER A 143 25.17 9.73 9.96
CA SER A 143 26.58 10.02 10.26
C SER A 143 27.30 10.76 9.12
N ALA A 144 28.45 11.36 9.43
CA ALA A 144 29.39 11.93 8.46
C ALA A 144 30.80 12.01 9.05
N LEU A 145 31.82 12.14 8.19
CA LEU A 145 33.22 12.37 8.58
C LEU A 145 33.66 13.78 8.16
N THR A 146 34.39 14.46 9.04
CA THR A 146 34.98 15.79 8.82
C THR A 146 36.15 15.94 9.79
N GLY A 147 36.52 17.15 10.21
CA GLY A 147 37.63 17.39 11.13
C GLY A 147 38.22 18.77 10.92
N GLY A 148 39.50 18.94 11.19
CA GLY A 148 40.19 20.19 10.95
C GLY A 148 41.71 20.08 10.90
N SER A 149 42.34 21.20 10.56
CA SER A 149 43.79 21.38 10.53
C SER A 149 44.17 22.60 11.36
N ILE A 150 45.00 22.40 12.39
CA ILE A 150 45.53 23.48 13.24
C ILE A 150 47.01 23.67 12.89
N PHE A 151 47.38 24.86 12.43
CA PHE A 151 48.75 25.16 11.96
C PHE A 151 49.43 26.30 12.73
N ILE A 152 48.69 27.10 13.48
CA ILE A 152 49.21 28.09 14.45
C ILE A 152 48.51 27.87 15.79
N ASP A 153 49.29 27.72 16.87
CA ASP A 153 48.76 27.53 18.23
C ASP A 153 48.48 28.84 18.97
N GLY A 154 48.86 29.98 18.40
CA GLY A 154 48.75 31.31 18.99
C GLY A 154 49.76 31.59 20.11
N GLY A 155 50.82 30.78 20.20
CA GLY A 155 51.87 30.92 21.20
C GLY A 155 51.59 30.23 22.54
N THR A 156 50.50 29.47 22.67
CA THR A 156 50.32 28.56 23.83
C THR A 156 49.71 27.23 23.39
N PRO A 157 50.03 26.11 24.08
CA PRO A 157 49.59 24.79 23.66
C PRO A 157 48.07 24.68 23.48
N ILE A 158 47.66 24.02 22.39
CA ILE A 158 46.26 23.61 22.17
C ILE A 158 45.87 22.58 23.24
N THR A 159 44.95 22.93 24.12
CA THR A 159 44.47 22.08 25.22
C THR A 159 43.27 21.20 24.82
N ALA A 160 42.50 21.62 23.81
CA ALA A 160 41.41 20.82 23.25
C ALA A 160 41.16 21.18 21.78
N ARG A 161 40.74 20.20 20.97
CA ARG A 161 40.27 20.39 19.58
C ARG A 161 39.11 19.47 19.25
N GLY A 162 38.40 19.78 18.18
CA GLY A 162 37.33 18.93 17.63
C GLY A 162 36.52 19.69 16.59
N VAL A 163 35.31 19.22 16.31
CA VAL A 163 34.31 19.96 15.51
C VAL A 163 33.05 20.22 16.32
N CYS A 164 32.37 21.33 16.03
CA CYS A 164 31.03 21.65 16.49
C CYS A 164 30.05 21.69 15.31
N TRP A 165 28.82 21.19 15.50
CA TRP A 165 27.77 21.18 14.48
C TRP A 165 26.37 21.41 15.05
N SER A 166 25.51 22.00 14.23
CA SER A 166 24.07 22.14 14.52
C SER A 166 23.25 22.26 13.23
N MET A 167 21.92 22.36 13.36
CA MET A 167 21.02 22.58 12.22
C MET A 167 20.88 24.07 11.86
N ALA A 168 21.59 24.97 12.56
CA ALA A 168 21.62 26.40 12.32
C ALA A 168 23.03 26.87 11.94
N PRO A 169 23.18 27.96 11.15
CA PRO A 169 24.50 28.54 10.87
C PRO A 169 25.22 29.02 12.13
N ASN A 170 26.55 29.05 12.06
CA ASN A 170 27.50 29.40 13.13
C ASN A 170 27.43 28.53 14.39
N PRO A 171 27.60 27.19 14.28
CA PRO A 171 27.72 26.32 15.44
C PRO A 171 28.96 26.67 16.28
N THR A 172 28.86 26.43 17.57
CA THR A 172 29.85 26.76 18.61
C THR A 172 30.15 25.55 19.48
N LYS A 173 31.11 25.65 20.40
CA LYS A 173 31.42 24.60 21.38
C LYS A 173 30.28 24.31 22.38
N ASN A 174 29.18 25.08 22.34
CA ASN A 174 27.96 24.84 23.11
C ASN A 174 26.93 23.96 22.35
N ASP A 175 27.13 23.73 21.05
CA ASP A 175 26.32 22.87 20.21
C ASP A 175 26.78 21.39 20.32
N SER A 176 26.38 20.54 19.37
CA SER A 176 26.90 19.16 19.34
C SER A 176 28.40 19.17 18.97
N THR A 177 29.22 18.43 19.71
CA THR A 177 30.70 18.49 19.59
C THR A 177 31.39 17.12 19.63
N THR A 178 32.56 17.04 18.99
CA THR A 178 33.57 16.01 19.26
C THR A 178 34.69 16.56 20.15
N VAL A 179 35.52 15.68 20.71
CA VAL A 179 36.73 16.02 21.46
C VAL A 179 37.87 15.14 20.95
N ASP A 180 38.65 15.68 20.02
CA ASP A 180 39.63 14.94 19.21
C ASP A 180 41.07 15.20 19.68
N GLY A 181 41.23 15.29 21.01
CA GLY A 181 42.50 15.45 21.71
C GLY A 181 43.01 16.89 21.82
N ALA A 182 44.34 17.02 21.77
CA ALA A 182 45.09 18.25 22.02
C ALA A 182 46.24 18.39 21.00
N GLY A 183 46.96 19.52 21.03
CA GLY A 183 48.06 19.81 20.11
C GLY A 183 47.64 20.23 18.69
N ILE A 184 48.63 20.62 17.89
CA ILE A 184 48.47 21.07 16.49
C ILE A 184 48.34 19.89 15.50
N GLY A 185 48.21 20.21 14.21
CA GLY A 185 48.12 19.25 13.11
C GLY A 185 46.68 18.93 12.68
N ASN A 186 46.55 17.89 11.86
CA ASN A 186 45.27 17.42 11.33
C ASN A 186 44.57 16.48 12.31
N PHE A 187 43.24 16.52 12.36
CA PHE A 187 42.39 15.56 13.06
C PHE A 187 41.14 15.25 12.24
N ILE A 188 40.54 14.08 12.48
CA ILE A 188 39.31 13.60 11.84
C ILE A 188 38.28 13.31 12.92
N SER A 189 37.04 13.72 12.68
CA SER A 189 35.93 13.70 13.63
C SER A 189 34.74 12.95 13.02
N THR A 190 34.11 12.06 13.79
CA THR A 190 32.91 11.32 13.37
C THR A 190 31.65 11.96 13.94
N LEU A 191 30.83 12.56 13.07
CA LEU A 191 29.49 12.99 13.41
C LEU A 191 28.58 11.77 13.42
N SER A 192 27.74 11.64 14.45
CA SER A 192 26.80 10.52 14.61
C SER A 192 25.49 11.01 15.23
N ARG A 193 24.44 10.17 15.17
CA ARG A 193 23.07 10.50 15.61
C ARG A 193 22.50 11.73 14.90
N LEU A 194 22.92 11.96 13.66
CA LEU A 194 22.33 12.97 12.78
C LEU A 194 20.92 12.52 12.36
N LYS A 195 20.03 13.48 12.10
CA LYS A 195 18.73 13.21 11.50
C LYS A 195 18.89 12.95 9.99
N THR A 196 18.12 12.02 9.45
CA THR A 196 18.05 11.72 8.01
C THR A 196 17.53 12.94 7.21
N GLY A 197 17.98 13.11 5.97
CA GLY A 197 17.54 14.19 5.08
C GLY A 197 17.68 15.62 5.63
N THR A 198 18.57 15.84 6.60
CA THR A 198 18.67 17.10 7.37
C THR A 198 19.96 17.83 7.02
N THR A 199 19.86 19.14 6.84
CA THR A 199 21.02 20.01 6.59
C THR A 199 21.68 20.39 7.92
N TYR A 200 23.01 20.29 7.98
CA TYR A 200 23.84 20.61 9.14
C TYR A 200 24.99 21.54 8.73
N TYR A 201 25.34 22.45 9.64
CA TYR A 201 26.50 23.32 9.55
C TYR A 201 27.57 22.82 10.52
N VAL A 202 28.84 22.91 10.15
CA VAL A 202 29.98 22.38 10.92
C VAL A 202 31.13 23.38 10.91
N LYS A 203 31.81 23.53 12.06
CA LYS A 203 33.07 24.27 12.20
C LYS A 203 34.05 23.45 13.04
N ALA A 204 35.31 23.38 12.63
CA ALA A 204 36.39 22.93 13.50
C ALA A 204 36.62 23.96 14.61
N TYR A 205 37.03 23.52 15.79
CA TYR A 205 37.41 24.37 16.90
C TYR A 205 38.76 23.95 17.49
N SER A 206 39.48 24.93 18.04
CA SER A 206 40.70 24.71 18.84
C SER A 206 40.74 25.66 20.03
N THR A 207 41.07 25.12 21.20
CA THR A 207 41.16 25.86 22.46
C THR A 207 42.63 25.95 22.90
N ASN A 208 43.10 27.16 23.19
CA ASN A 208 44.39 27.43 23.83
C ASN A 208 44.17 28.29 25.09
N SER A 209 45.23 28.85 25.70
CA SER A 209 45.09 29.70 26.90
C SER A 209 44.32 31.01 26.68
N GLN A 210 44.22 31.49 25.44
CA GLN A 210 43.56 32.76 25.08
C GLN A 210 42.07 32.57 24.76
N GLY A 211 41.58 31.33 24.68
CA GLY A 211 40.18 31.01 24.42
C GLY A 211 40.00 29.92 23.37
N THR A 212 38.85 29.92 22.69
CA THR A 212 38.54 28.98 21.59
C THR A 212 38.34 29.73 20.29
N SER A 213 39.09 29.34 19.26
CA SER A 213 38.86 29.75 17.88
C SER A 213 38.05 28.70 17.11
N TYR A 214 37.51 29.12 15.97
CA TYR A 214 36.74 28.28 15.07
C TYR A 214 37.19 28.50 13.62
N GLY A 215 37.16 27.44 12.83
CA GLY A 215 37.47 27.50 11.40
C GLY A 215 36.32 28.06 10.56
N ASN A 216 36.53 28.06 9.25
CA ASN A 216 35.49 28.32 8.26
C ASN A 216 34.28 27.40 8.47
N GLU A 217 33.09 27.89 8.16
CA GLU A 217 31.91 27.03 8.13
C GLU A 217 31.92 26.13 6.88
N VAL A 218 31.48 24.90 7.06
CA VAL A 218 31.09 23.99 5.97
C VAL A 218 29.68 23.47 6.24
N GLN A 219 28.88 23.32 5.18
CA GLN A 219 27.53 22.75 5.28
C GLN A 219 27.44 21.43 4.54
N PHE A 220 26.57 20.54 5.01
CA PHE A 220 26.23 19.29 4.34
C PHE A 220 24.79 18.89 4.63
N ARG A 221 24.25 17.93 3.89
CA ARG A 221 22.93 17.34 4.12
C ARG A 221 23.07 15.83 4.19
N THR A 222 22.50 15.21 5.21
CA THR A 222 22.47 13.75 5.33
C THR A 222 21.66 13.13 4.20
N GLN A 223 22.00 11.90 3.83
CA GLN A 223 21.29 11.16 2.79
C GLN A 223 19.83 10.89 3.19
N LEU A 224 18.99 10.65 2.19
CA LEU A 224 17.62 10.15 2.37
C LEU A 224 17.66 8.62 2.50
N SER A 225 16.65 8.04 3.12
CA SER A 225 16.49 6.58 3.23
C SER A 225 15.04 6.15 2.97
N ILE A 226 14.81 4.84 2.88
CA ILE A 226 13.46 4.30 3.11
C ILE A 226 13.01 4.54 4.57
N PRO A 227 11.71 4.43 4.91
CA PRO A 227 11.23 4.61 6.27
C PRO A 227 11.76 3.57 7.26
N GLU A 228 11.63 3.83 8.56
CA GLU A 228 11.83 2.82 9.62
C GLU A 228 10.47 2.39 10.18
N VAL A 229 10.20 1.08 10.18
CA VAL A 229 8.86 0.51 10.45
C VAL A 229 8.96 -0.65 11.43
N ARG A 230 8.02 -0.72 12.38
CA ARG A 230 7.79 -1.85 13.29
C ARG A 230 6.41 -2.46 13.02
N THR A 231 6.30 -3.79 13.07
CA THR A 231 5.01 -4.50 12.96
C THR A 231 4.44 -4.76 14.35
N SER A 232 3.21 -4.30 14.59
CA SER A 232 2.49 -4.50 15.84
C SER A 232 1.89 -5.91 15.92
N ALA A 233 1.73 -6.41 17.15
CA ALA A 233 1.17 -7.73 17.42
C ALA A 233 -0.19 -7.96 16.74
N ILE A 234 -0.45 -9.21 16.32
CA ILE A 234 -1.75 -9.62 15.80
C ILE A 234 -2.72 -9.86 16.97
N THR A 235 -3.94 -9.33 16.85
CA THR A 235 -5.04 -9.47 17.81
C THR A 235 -6.35 -9.78 17.08
N SER A 236 -7.42 -10.09 17.82
CA SER A 236 -8.78 -10.33 17.28
C SER A 236 -8.82 -11.29 16.09
N ILE A 237 -8.07 -12.39 16.18
CA ILE A 237 -7.97 -13.42 15.15
C ILE A 237 -9.30 -14.18 15.08
N THR A 238 -9.85 -14.30 13.88
CA THR A 238 -11.03 -15.10 13.55
C THR A 238 -10.70 -16.10 12.43
N SER A 239 -11.72 -16.72 11.86
CA SER A 239 -11.61 -17.66 10.73
C SER A 239 -11.43 -16.98 9.38
N SER A 240 -11.76 -15.69 9.26
CA SER A 240 -11.72 -14.93 8.00
C SER A 240 -11.08 -13.54 8.11
N SER A 241 -10.71 -13.12 9.32
CA SER A 241 -10.07 -11.83 9.60
C SER A 241 -9.10 -11.87 10.78
N ALA A 242 -8.24 -10.87 10.88
CA ALA A 242 -7.43 -10.58 12.06
C ALA A 242 -7.15 -9.08 12.13
N ILE A 243 -6.73 -8.55 13.27
CA ILE A 243 -6.26 -7.17 13.40
C ILE A 243 -4.75 -7.19 13.62
N SER A 244 -4.01 -6.34 12.91
CA SER A 244 -2.61 -6.03 13.20
C SER A 244 -2.41 -4.53 13.08
N GLY A 245 -1.17 -4.07 13.06
CA GLY A 245 -0.82 -2.66 12.99
C GLY A 245 0.64 -2.46 12.68
N GLY A 246 1.02 -1.20 12.50
CA GLY A 246 2.40 -0.80 12.32
C GLY A 246 2.68 0.49 13.06
N GLU A 247 3.96 0.75 13.25
CA GLU A 247 4.46 2.00 13.79
C GLU A 247 5.63 2.45 12.93
N ILE A 248 5.54 3.67 12.40
CA ILE A 248 6.60 4.28 11.61
C ILE A 248 7.41 5.17 12.55
N LEU A 249 8.62 4.71 12.86
CA LEU A 249 9.55 5.34 13.80
C LEU A 249 10.28 6.52 13.14
N HIS A 250 10.56 6.41 11.84
CA HIS A 250 11.19 7.47 11.04
C HIS A 250 10.64 7.42 9.60
N ASP A 251 10.46 8.58 8.96
CA ASP A 251 9.93 8.68 7.58
C ASP A 251 10.97 8.40 6.48
N GLY A 252 12.23 8.68 6.77
CA GLY A 252 13.38 8.53 5.86
C GLY A 252 13.92 9.87 5.34
N GLY A 253 13.51 11.00 5.94
CA GLY A 253 13.81 12.36 5.48
C GLY A 253 12.87 12.84 4.37
N GLU A 254 11.89 12.03 3.98
CA GLU A 254 10.90 12.27 2.93
C GLU A 254 9.54 11.73 3.37
N ALA A 255 8.45 12.40 2.97
CA ALA A 255 7.12 12.09 3.47
C ALA A 255 6.65 10.67 3.09
N VAL A 256 6.14 9.92 4.06
CA VAL A 256 5.52 8.61 3.83
C VAL A 256 4.21 8.79 3.05
N SER A 257 4.21 8.38 1.79
CA SER A 257 3.08 8.46 0.86
C SER A 257 2.07 7.33 1.06
N ALA A 258 2.51 6.13 1.47
CA ALA A 258 1.63 4.98 1.66
C ALA A 258 1.94 4.12 2.90
N ARG A 259 0.88 3.93 3.69
CA ARG A 259 0.61 3.09 4.87
C ARG A 259 0.12 1.67 4.68
N GLY A 260 0.56 0.65 5.42
CA GLY A 260 -0.32 -0.53 5.60
C GLY A 260 0.30 -1.80 6.17
N ILE A 261 -0.51 -2.87 6.20
CA ILE A 261 -0.08 -4.24 6.51
C ILE A 261 -0.08 -5.05 5.22
N CYS A 262 0.90 -5.92 5.03
CA CYS A 262 0.90 -6.95 3.99
C CYS A 262 1.02 -8.35 4.61
N TRP A 263 0.33 -9.34 4.02
CA TRP A 263 0.27 -10.71 4.51
C TRP A 263 0.22 -11.75 3.40
N SER A 264 0.67 -12.96 3.71
CA SER A 264 0.77 -14.09 2.78
C SER A 264 0.73 -15.42 3.54
N THR A 265 0.41 -16.52 2.86
CA THR A 265 0.61 -17.89 3.39
C THR A 265 2.05 -18.39 3.19
N SER A 266 2.94 -17.53 2.71
CA SER A 266 4.39 -17.79 2.58
C SER A 266 5.20 -16.70 3.30
N PRO A 267 6.41 -17.01 3.81
CA PRO A 267 7.29 -16.04 4.47
C PRO A 267 7.62 -14.82 3.61
N SER A 268 8.03 -13.73 4.26
CA SER A 268 8.40 -12.45 3.65
C SER A 268 7.32 -11.86 2.73
N PRO A 269 6.09 -11.59 3.23
CA PRO A 269 5.08 -10.87 2.47
C PRO A 269 5.58 -9.46 2.11
N THR A 270 5.11 -8.99 0.96
CA THR A 270 5.43 -7.69 0.36
C THR A 270 4.16 -6.97 -0.06
N ILE A 271 4.27 -5.73 -0.53
CA ILE A 271 3.12 -4.99 -1.11
C ILE A 271 2.57 -5.60 -2.42
N ASN A 272 3.13 -6.72 -2.91
CA ASN A 272 2.59 -7.49 -4.03
C ASN A 272 1.68 -8.65 -3.58
N ASN A 273 1.64 -8.95 -2.27
CA ASN A 273 0.72 -9.91 -1.66
C ASN A 273 -0.58 -9.19 -1.21
N SER A 274 -1.43 -9.88 -0.45
CA SER A 274 -2.59 -9.26 0.20
C SER A 274 -2.15 -8.12 1.12
N LYS A 275 -2.82 -6.96 1.05
CA LYS A 275 -2.46 -5.77 1.84
C LYS A 275 -3.64 -4.87 2.18
N THR A 276 -3.50 -4.08 3.24
CA THR A 276 -4.31 -2.89 3.50
C THR A 276 -3.60 -1.64 2.97
N VAL A 277 -4.36 -0.56 2.76
CA VAL A 277 -3.81 0.79 2.54
C VAL A 277 -4.43 1.71 3.58
N THR A 278 -3.62 2.18 4.54
CA THR A 278 -4.09 2.76 5.81
C THR A 278 -3.70 4.25 5.96
N GLY A 279 -3.58 4.96 4.83
CA GLY A 279 -3.22 6.39 4.78
C GLY A 279 -1.72 6.65 4.63
N SER A 280 -1.24 7.74 5.21
CA SER A 280 0.10 8.32 5.01
C SER A 280 0.71 8.83 6.34
N GLY A 281 1.95 9.31 6.31
CA GLY A 281 2.64 9.91 7.47
C GLY A 281 3.16 8.90 8.52
N VAL A 282 3.78 9.44 9.58
CA VAL A 282 4.49 8.67 10.65
C VAL A 282 3.60 8.25 11.83
N GLY A 283 4.16 7.49 12.77
CA GLY A 283 3.48 7.03 13.98
C GLY A 283 2.69 5.73 13.81
N SER A 284 1.91 5.40 14.84
CA SER A 284 1.19 4.13 14.97
C SER A 284 -0.15 4.09 14.23
N TYR A 285 -0.50 2.93 13.69
CA TYR A 285 -1.78 2.63 13.05
C TYR A 285 -2.19 1.16 13.24
N THR A 286 -3.48 0.88 13.16
CA THR A 286 -4.05 -0.48 13.13
C THR A 286 -4.71 -0.77 11.79
N SER A 287 -4.94 -2.04 11.47
CA SER A 287 -5.54 -2.47 10.20
C SER A 287 -6.15 -3.87 10.33
N THR A 288 -7.33 -4.04 9.74
CA THR A 288 -8.01 -5.34 9.66
C THR A 288 -7.55 -6.08 8.41
N LEU A 289 -6.92 -7.24 8.61
CA LEU A 289 -6.69 -8.24 7.59
C LEU A 289 -8.02 -8.94 7.33
N SER A 290 -8.40 -9.12 6.07
CA SER A 290 -9.67 -9.73 5.65
C SER A 290 -9.46 -10.79 4.58
N ASN A 291 -10.51 -11.56 4.28
CA ASN A 291 -10.51 -12.66 3.32
C ASN A 291 -9.42 -13.71 3.61
N LEU A 292 -9.18 -13.96 4.91
CA LEU A 292 -8.34 -15.07 5.34
C LEU A 292 -9.08 -16.38 5.07
N LYS A 293 -8.33 -17.43 4.76
CA LYS A 293 -8.83 -18.81 4.81
C LYS A 293 -8.79 -19.31 6.24
N SER A 294 -9.80 -20.07 6.65
CA SER A 294 -9.88 -20.67 7.98
C SER A 294 -8.81 -21.73 8.21
N GLY A 295 -8.42 -21.94 9.48
CA GLY A 295 -7.35 -22.86 9.90
C GLY A 295 -5.95 -22.61 9.29
N THR A 296 -5.75 -21.52 8.55
CA THR A 296 -4.57 -21.30 7.71
C THR A 296 -3.53 -20.43 8.42
N GLN A 297 -2.25 -20.79 8.26
CA GLN A 297 -1.12 -19.99 8.77
C GLN A 297 -0.80 -18.81 7.82
N TYR A 298 -0.55 -17.64 8.41
CA TYR A 298 -0.22 -16.40 7.72
C TYR A 298 1.01 -15.73 8.33
N TYR A 299 1.82 -15.17 7.44
CA TYR A 299 2.96 -14.29 7.74
C TYR A 299 2.50 -12.84 7.51
N VAL A 300 2.92 -11.92 8.37
CA VAL A 300 2.43 -10.53 8.44
C VAL A 300 3.59 -9.56 8.63
N ARG A 301 3.59 -8.46 7.86
CA ARG A 301 4.54 -7.35 7.99
C ARG A 301 3.83 -6.01 7.80
N ALA A 302 4.11 -5.05 8.68
CA ALA A 302 3.80 -3.65 8.43
C ALA A 302 4.72 -3.09 7.32
N TYR A 303 4.23 -2.13 6.54
CA TYR A 303 5.00 -1.46 5.50
C TYR A 303 4.78 0.05 5.52
N ALA A 304 5.76 0.79 4.98
CA ALA A 304 5.63 2.20 4.69
C ALA A 304 6.44 2.57 3.44
N THR A 305 5.87 3.39 2.57
CA THR A 305 6.49 3.84 1.32
C THR A 305 6.74 5.35 1.35
N ASN A 306 7.94 5.78 0.98
CA ASN A 306 8.27 7.18 0.67
C ASN A 306 8.82 7.28 -0.77
N SER A 307 9.40 8.43 -1.15
CA SER A 307 9.98 8.65 -2.48
C SER A 307 11.25 7.84 -2.78
N ILE A 308 11.93 7.28 -1.76
CA ILE A 308 13.11 6.41 -1.90
C ILE A 308 12.71 4.95 -2.08
N GLY A 309 11.61 4.51 -1.47
CA GLY A 309 11.11 3.14 -1.62
C GLY A 309 10.18 2.69 -0.50
N THR A 310 9.95 1.38 -0.43
CA THR A 310 9.10 0.74 0.59
C THR A 310 9.95 0.01 1.63
N ALA A 311 9.80 0.39 2.89
CA ALA A 311 10.32 -0.34 4.03
C ALA A 311 9.26 -1.30 4.61
N TYR A 312 9.74 -2.32 5.31
CA TYR A 312 8.91 -3.36 5.93
C TYR A 312 9.40 -3.65 7.36
N GLY A 313 8.47 -3.76 8.30
CA GLY A 313 8.78 -4.12 9.68
C GLY A 313 9.21 -5.57 9.85
N ASN A 314 9.43 -5.95 11.12
CA ASN A 314 9.64 -7.32 11.54
C ASN A 314 8.49 -8.24 11.07
N GLU A 315 8.81 -9.48 10.76
CA GLU A 315 7.80 -10.50 10.46
C GLU A 315 7.15 -11.02 11.74
N LEU A 316 5.85 -11.27 11.68
CA LEU A 316 5.08 -11.96 12.70
C LEU A 316 4.21 -13.03 12.02
N THR A 317 3.90 -14.11 12.74
CA THR A 317 3.08 -15.23 12.24
C THR A 317 1.87 -15.46 13.12
N PHE A 318 0.75 -15.82 12.51
CA PHE A 318 -0.43 -16.32 13.22
C PHE A 318 -1.15 -17.41 12.39
N THR A 319 -2.04 -18.15 13.03
CA THR A 319 -2.98 -19.06 12.34
C THR A 319 -4.40 -18.55 12.59
N SER A 320 -5.19 -18.37 11.53
CA SER A 320 -6.61 -18.02 11.65
C SER A 320 -7.36 -19.12 12.43
N THR A 321 -8.45 -18.78 13.12
CA THR A 321 -9.25 -19.83 13.79
C THR A 321 -9.87 -20.79 12.77
N LEU A 322 -10.31 -21.95 13.27
CA LEU A 322 -11.22 -22.82 12.51
C LEU A 322 -12.53 -22.07 12.22
N GLY A 323 -13.17 -22.40 11.10
CA GLY A 323 -14.47 -21.87 10.69
C GLY A 323 -15.50 -22.98 10.48
N LEU A 324 -16.73 -22.60 10.14
CA LEU A 324 -17.71 -23.55 9.60
C LEU A 324 -17.33 -23.95 8.17
N PRO A 325 -17.83 -25.09 7.65
CA PRO A 325 -17.64 -25.45 6.25
C PRO A 325 -18.35 -24.49 5.28
N GLU A 326 -17.88 -24.46 4.04
CA GLU A 326 -18.49 -23.72 2.94
C GLU A 326 -19.10 -24.71 1.93
N LEU A 327 -20.40 -24.56 1.62
CA LEU A 327 -21.11 -25.44 0.70
C LEU A 327 -22.30 -24.78 0.00
N SER A 328 -22.70 -25.37 -1.13
CA SER A 328 -23.97 -25.06 -1.83
C SER A 328 -24.85 -26.31 -1.96
N THR A 329 -26.17 -26.11 -2.10
CA THR A 329 -27.15 -27.17 -2.38
C THR A 329 -27.28 -27.36 -3.90
N ILE A 330 -27.19 -28.61 -4.37
CA ILE A 330 -27.37 -28.96 -5.79
C ILE A 330 -28.87 -28.95 -6.14
N LYS A 331 -29.22 -28.51 -7.36
CA LYS A 331 -30.59 -28.53 -7.86
C LYS A 331 -31.25 -29.90 -7.67
N VAL A 332 -32.55 -29.90 -7.35
CA VAL A 332 -33.33 -31.14 -7.24
C VAL A 332 -33.53 -31.73 -8.64
N THR A 333 -33.38 -33.05 -8.75
CA THR A 333 -33.56 -33.85 -9.97
C THR A 333 -34.34 -35.13 -9.66
N ASP A 334 -34.67 -35.91 -10.70
CA ASP A 334 -35.35 -37.22 -10.59
C ASP A 334 -36.60 -37.19 -9.69
N ILE A 335 -37.36 -36.09 -9.76
CA ILE A 335 -38.59 -35.88 -8.99
C ILE A 335 -39.66 -36.83 -9.54
N ILE A 336 -40.03 -37.82 -8.74
CA ILE A 336 -41.04 -38.84 -9.06
C ILE A 336 -41.95 -39.08 -7.86
N SER A 337 -42.96 -39.93 -8.02
CA SER A 337 -43.86 -40.30 -6.92
C SER A 337 -43.09 -40.86 -5.72
N GLY A 338 -43.09 -40.13 -4.60
CA GLY A 338 -42.52 -40.57 -3.32
C GLY A 338 -41.05 -40.19 -3.07
N THR A 339 -40.30 -39.82 -4.11
CA THR A 339 -38.83 -39.62 -4.04
C THR A 339 -38.32 -38.52 -4.96
N ALA A 340 -37.13 -38.00 -4.64
CA ALA A 340 -36.37 -37.07 -5.47
C ALA A 340 -34.87 -37.21 -5.19
N LYS A 341 -34.01 -36.63 -6.03
CA LYS A 341 -32.56 -36.53 -5.77
C LYS A 341 -32.14 -35.09 -5.56
N CYS A 342 -31.25 -34.86 -4.61
CA CYS A 342 -30.59 -33.59 -4.36
C CYS A 342 -29.12 -33.89 -4.01
N GLY A 343 -28.42 -32.95 -3.40
CA GLY A 343 -27.04 -33.13 -2.96
C GLY A 343 -26.42 -31.80 -2.56
N GLY A 344 -25.10 -31.81 -2.35
CA GLY A 344 -24.34 -30.61 -2.04
C GLY A 344 -22.95 -30.65 -2.65
N ILE A 345 -22.31 -29.47 -2.70
CA ILE A 345 -20.89 -29.32 -3.05
C ILE A 345 -20.24 -28.56 -1.90
N ILE A 346 -19.32 -29.22 -1.18
CA ILE A 346 -18.53 -28.63 -0.11
C ILE A 346 -17.22 -28.12 -0.72
N THR A 347 -17.04 -26.80 -0.75
CA THR A 347 -15.89 -26.11 -1.37
C THR A 347 -14.74 -25.85 -0.39
N HIS A 348 -15.05 -25.72 0.91
CA HIS A 348 -14.06 -25.60 1.98
C HIS A 348 -14.56 -26.32 3.22
N ASP A 349 -13.66 -26.94 3.99
CA ASP A 349 -14.02 -27.70 5.20
C ASP A 349 -14.08 -26.84 6.47
N GLY A 350 -13.55 -25.61 6.42
CA GLY A 350 -13.42 -24.72 7.57
C GLY A 350 -12.06 -24.81 8.28
N GLY A 351 -11.07 -25.49 7.67
CA GLY A 351 -9.78 -25.81 8.27
C GLY A 351 -9.83 -27.01 9.23
N ALA A 352 -10.95 -27.74 9.28
CA ALA A 352 -11.19 -28.88 10.14
C ALA A 352 -12.03 -29.94 9.42
N GLU A 353 -11.74 -31.22 9.67
CA GLU A 353 -12.35 -32.33 8.92
C GLU A 353 -13.89 -32.34 8.99
N ILE A 354 -14.52 -32.61 7.83
CA ILE A 354 -15.96 -32.82 7.73
C ILE A 354 -16.33 -34.16 8.37
N THR A 355 -16.98 -34.11 9.53
CA THR A 355 -17.41 -35.27 10.33
C THR A 355 -18.76 -35.85 9.90
N SER A 356 -19.57 -35.07 9.17
CA SER A 356 -20.83 -35.52 8.55
C SER A 356 -21.27 -34.57 7.44
N ARG A 357 -21.97 -35.08 6.43
CA ARG A 357 -22.63 -34.28 5.38
C ARG A 357 -23.90 -34.97 4.88
N GLY A 358 -24.77 -34.22 4.19
CA GLY A 358 -25.95 -34.75 3.52
C GLY A 358 -26.92 -33.65 3.10
N VAL A 359 -28.18 -33.98 2.85
CA VAL A 359 -29.26 -32.98 2.75
C VAL A 359 -30.33 -33.19 3.83
N CYS A 360 -30.99 -32.11 4.23
CA CYS A 360 -32.16 -32.08 5.10
C CYS A 360 -33.36 -31.41 4.39
N TRP A 361 -34.58 -31.90 4.64
CA TRP A 361 -35.80 -31.44 3.98
C TRP A 361 -37.07 -31.54 4.86
N SER A 362 -37.98 -30.59 4.67
CA SER A 362 -39.34 -30.62 5.22
C SER A 362 -40.29 -29.76 4.38
N THR A 363 -41.57 -29.74 4.75
CA THR A 363 -42.61 -28.90 4.12
C THR A 363 -42.56 -27.44 4.60
N SER A 364 -41.68 -27.13 5.57
CA SER A 364 -41.44 -25.78 6.10
C SER A 364 -40.14 -25.18 5.56
N PRO A 365 -40.04 -23.85 5.38
CA PRO A 365 -38.77 -23.19 5.06
C PRO A 365 -37.73 -23.35 6.18
N ASN A 366 -36.46 -23.27 5.79
CA ASN A 366 -35.26 -23.45 6.62
C ASN A 366 -35.10 -24.84 7.26
N PRO A 367 -35.21 -25.95 6.50
CA PRO A 367 -34.99 -27.30 7.03
C PRO A 367 -33.57 -27.43 7.61
N SER A 368 -33.45 -28.28 8.63
CA SER A 368 -32.25 -28.44 9.46
C SER A 368 -32.03 -29.91 9.84
N LEU A 369 -31.02 -30.22 10.67
CA LEU A 369 -30.82 -31.59 11.16
C LEU A 369 -31.96 -32.13 12.06
N THR A 370 -32.90 -31.31 12.53
CA THR A 370 -34.10 -31.81 13.24
C THR A 370 -35.19 -32.36 12.31
N ASP A 371 -35.12 -32.03 11.03
CA ASP A 371 -36.06 -32.45 9.99
C ASP A 371 -35.66 -33.82 9.39
N ASN A 372 -36.34 -34.25 8.32
CA ASN A 372 -35.90 -35.42 7.56
C ASN A 372 -34.50 -35.14 6.98
N ARG A 373 -33.59 -36.11 7.04
CA ARG A 373 -32.22 -35.94 6.55
C ARG A 373 -31.58 -37.23 6.05
N THR A 374 -30.54 -37.05 5.25
CA THR A 374 -29.58 -38.09 4.80
C THR A 374 -28.25 -37.93 5.53
N THR A 375 -27.36 -38.92 5.40
CA THR A 375 -25.98 -38.89 5.90
C THR A 375 -25.08 -39.53 4.85
N ASP A 376 -24.45 -38.70 4.01
CA ASP A 376 -23.75 -39.08 2.78
C ASP A 376 -22.21 -39.06 2.98
N GLY A 377 -21.78 -39.51 4.16
CA GLY A 377 -20.38 -39.72 4.54
C GLY A 377 -19.66 -38.48 5.09
N ILE A 378 -18.38 -38.39 4.75
CA ILE A 378 -17.39 -37.42 5.28
C ILE A 378 -16.59 -36.76 4.15
N GLY A 379 -15.79 -35.76 4.49
CA GLY A 379 -14.92 -35.05 3.54
C GLY A 379 -15.62 -34.01 2.65
N THR A 380 -14.83 -33.33 1.83
CA THR A 380 -15.26 -32.25 0.91
C THR A 380 -15.73 -32.77 -0.45
N GLY A 381 -16.03 -31.87 -1.39
CA GLY A 381 -16.45 -32.20 -2.75
C GLY A 381 -17.96 -32.35 -2.91
N SER A 382 -18.38 -32.90 -4.05
CA SER A 382 -19.80 -33.12 -4.39
C SER A 382 -20.33 -34.46 -3.86
N PHE A 383 -21.56 -34.46 -3.37
CA PHE A 383 -22.31 -35.68 -2.99
C PHE A 383 -23.75 -35.60 -3.51
N THR A 384 -24.42 -36.75 -3.62
CA THR A 384 -25.79 -36.90 -4.10
C THR A 384 -26.61 -37.71 -3.10
N SER A 385 -27.81 -37.23 -2.79
CA SER A 385 -28.67 -37.73 -1.72
C SER A 385 -30.03 -38.14 -2.30
N ASN A 386 -30.57 -39.29 -1.88
CA ASN A 386 -31.92 -39.71 -2.25
C ASN A 386 -32.91 -39.26 -1.17
N LEU A 387 -33.86 -38.39 -1.52
CA LEU A 387 -34.97 -38.01 -0.66
C LEU A 387 -36.09 -39.03 -0.82
N VAL A 388 -36.71 -39.40 0.32
CA VAL A 388 -37.74 -40.45 0.40
C VAL A 388 -38.90 -39.99 1.29
N ASN A 389 -40.00 -40.75 1.26
CA ASN A 389 -41.22 -40.50 2.03
C ASN A 389 -41.87 -39.13 1.72
N LEU A 390 -41.72 -38.67 0.48
CA LEU A 390 -42.30 -37.40 0.01
C LEU A 390 -43.76 -37.62 -0.41
N GLN A 391 -44.67 -36.75 0.03
CA GLN A 391 -46.08 -36.83 -0.34
C GLN A 391 -46.34 -36.13 -1.68
N GLN A 392 -47.22 -36.70 -2.50
CA GLN A 392 -47.70 -36.04 -3.73
C GLN A 392 -48.59 -34.85 -3.38
N GLY A 393 -48.60 -33.84 -4.25
CA GLY A 393 -49.36 -32.62 -4.07
C GLY A 393 -48.73 -31.58 -3.15
N GLU A 394 -47.58 -31.90 -2.53
CA GLU A 394 -46.92 -31.08 -1.52
C GLU A 394 -45.66 -30.36 -2.01
N PHE A 395 -45.39 -29.21 -1.37
CA PHE A 395 -44.15 -28.48 -1.53
C PHE A 395 -43.13 -28.87 -0.45
N TYR A 396 -41.89 -29.05 -0.87
CA TYR A 396 -40.77 -29.31 0.03
C TYR A 396 -39.66 -28.27 -0.17
N PHE A 397 -38.96 -27.98 0.92
CA PHE A 397 -37.74 -27.21 0.96
C PHE A 397 -36.59 -28.16 1.28
N VAL A 398 -35.44 -28.00 0.62
CA VAL A 398 -34.24 -28.83 0.85
C VAL A 398 -32.98 -27.97 0.93
N ARG A 399 -32.05 -28.37 1.80
CA ARG A 399 -30.72 -27.77 1.98
C ARG A 399 -29.67 -28.86 2.15
N ALA A 400 -28.51 -28.68 1.53
CA ALA A 400 -27.31 -29.42 1.90
C ALA A 400 -26.81 -28.98 3.28
N TYR A 401 -26.17 -29.89 4.02
CA TYR A 401 -25.47 -29.60 5.26
C TYR A 401 -24.07 -30.23 5.27
N ALA A 402 -23.16 -29.61 6.03
CA ALA A 402 -21.88 -30.21 6.40
C ALA A 402 -21.48 -29.79 7.81
N THR A 403 -20.96 -30.75 8.57
CA THR A 403 -20.57 -30.60 9.97
C THR A 403 -19.06 -30.80 10.12
N ASN A 404 -18.40 -29.94 10.90
CA ASN A 404 -17.02 -30.13 11.35
C ASN A 404 -16.93 -29.92 12.88
N SER A 405 -15.72 -29.79 13.43
CA SER A 405 -15.52 -29.57 14.87
C SER A 405 -15.95 -28.18 15.39
N VAL A 406 -16.26 -27.22 14.51
CA VAL A 406 -16.75 -25.87 14.86
C VAL A 406 -18.28 -25.83 14.90
N GLY A 407 -18.94 -26.60 14.04
CA GLY A 407 -20.40 -26.70 14.02
C GLY A 407 -20.95 -27.17 12.67
N ILE A 408 -22.21 -26.81 12.42
CA ILE A 408 -22.96 -27.19 11.22
C ILE A 408 -23.10 -25.98 10.29
N SER A 409 -22.78 -26.20 9.03
CA SER A 409 -23.08 -25.30 7.91
C SER A 409 -24.25 -25.84 7.10
N TYR A 410 -24.98 -24.95 6.41
CA TYR A 410 -26.07 -25.31 5.50
C TYR A 410 -25.98 -24.50 4.21
N GLY A 411 -26.20 -25.15 3.07
CA GLY A 411 -26.27 -24.51 1.77
C GLY A 411 -27.52 -23.62 1.60
N ASN A 412 -27.63 -23.04 0.40
CA ASN A 412 -28.82 -22.33 -0.06
C ASN A 412 -30.06 -23.24 -0.02
N GLU A 413 -31.23 -22.65 0.22
CA GLU A 413 -32.49 -23.38 0.13
C GLU A 413 -32.91 -23.58 -1.33
N ILE A 414 -33.57 -24.70 -1.60
CA ILE A 414 -34.26 -24.97 -2.86
C ILE A 414 -35.67 -25.45 -2.54
N LYS A 415 -36.68 -24.76 -3.08
CA LYS A 415 -38.09 -25.19 -3.03
C LYS A 415 -38.42 -26.04 -4.25
N PHE A 416 -39.09 -27.18 -4.06
CA PHE A 416 -39.56 -28.05 -5.12
C PHE A 416 -40.96 -28.61 -4.80
N TYR A 417 -41.61 -29.22 -5.79
CA TYR A 417 -42.98 -29.75 -5.71
C TYR A 417 -43.00 -31.22 -6.12
N ILE A 418 -43.74 -32.06 -5.41
CA ILE A 418 -44.06 -33.41 -5.88
C ILE A 418 -45.41 -33.36 -6.62
N THR A 419 -45.34 -33.36 -7.94
CA THR A 419 -46.51 -33.37 -8.83
C THR A 419 -47.40 -34.59 -8.59
N ASN A 420 -48.71 -34.38 -8.57
CA ASN A 420 -49.68 -35.47 -8.71
C ASN A 420 -49.64 -36.05 -10.15
N PRO A 421 -50.18 -37.25 -10.40
CA PRO A 421 -50.34 -37.78 -11.76
C PRO A 421 -51.13 -36.81 -12.65
N GLY A 422 -50.56 -36.44 -13.79
CA GLY A 422 -51.15 -35.46 -14.71
C GLY A 422 -50.72 -34.00 -14.47
N GLU A 423 -49.88 -33.73 -13.47
CA GLU A 423 -49.37 -32.38 -13.18
C GLU A 423 -47.92 -32.18 -13.66
N VAL A 424 -47.59 -30.92 -13.98
CA VAL A 424 -46.21 -30.45 -14.13
C VAL A 424 -46.03 -29.10 -13.44
N TYR A 425 -44.92 -28.94 -12.71
CA TYR A 425 -44.57 -27.69 -12.01
C TYR A 425 -43.48 -26.95 -12.79
N ASN A 426 -43.70 -25.66 -13.07
CA ASN A 426 -42.65 -24.77 -13.57
C ASN A 426 -42.05 -23.99 -12.37
N PRO A 427 -40.76 -24.24 -12.01
CA PRO A 427 -40.13 -23.59 -10.86
C PRO A 427 -39.79 -22.10 -11.08
N VAL A 428 -39.85 -21.61 -12.32
CA VAL A 428 -39.60 -20.19 -12.66
C VAL A 428 -40.86 -19.36 -12.45
N THR A 429 -42.01 -19.86 -12.91
CA THR A 429 -43.32 -19.17 -12.73
C THR A 429 -43.98 -19.51 -11.39
N GLY A 430 -43.53 -20.56 -10.70
CA GLY A 430 -44.13 -21.07 -9.47
C GLY A 430 -45.51 -21.70 -9.70
N ARG A 431 -45.86 -22.03 -10.94
CA ARG A 431 -47.19 -22.53 -11.33
C ARG A 431 -47.21 -24.02 -11.60
N ILE A 432 -48.36 -24.63 -11.31
CA ILE A 432 -48.68 -26.03 -11.60
C ILE A 432 -49.66 -26.03 -12.77
N TRP A 433 -49.37 -26.88 -13.76
CA TRP A 433 -50.11 -27.02 -15.01
C TRP A 433 -50.47 -28.49 -15.23
N MET A 434 -51.40 -28.77 -16.15
CA MET A 434 -51.56 -30.13 -16.66
C MET A 434 -50.33 -30.54 -17.49
N ASP A 435 -49.89 -31.80 -17.39
CA ASP A 435 -48.75 -32.34 -18.13
C ASP A 435 -49.01 -32.50 -19.65
N ARG A 436 -50.28 -32.51 -20.06
CA ARG A 436 -50.74 -32.63 -21.45
C ARG A 436 -51.92 -31.71 -21.77
N ASN A 437 -52.20 -31.51 -23.07
CA ASN A 437 -53.36 -30.74 -23.53
C ASN A 437 -54.67 -31.46 -23.17
N LEU A 438 -55.80 -30.75 -23.07
CA LEU A 438 -57.11 -31.41 -22.98
C LEU A 438 -57.35 -32.30 -24.20
N GLY A 439 -57.83 -33.53 -23.99
CA GLY A 439 -58.01 -34.53 -25.03
C GLY A 439 -56.74 -35.26 -25.48
N ALA A 440 -55.55 -34.88 -25.00
CA ALA A 440 -54.30 -35.58 -25.33
C ALA A 440 -54.17 -36.90 -24.55
N SER A 441 -53.70 -37.94 -25.23
CA SER A 441 -53.49 -39.26 -24.59
C SER A 441 -52.21 -39.31 -23.75
N ARG A 442 -51.19 -38.52 -24.10
CA ARG A 442 -49.87 -38.50 -23.43
C ARG A 442 -49.24 -37.10 -23.37
N VAL A 443 -48.22 -36.97 -22.53
CA VAL A 443 -47.26 -35.86 -22.58
C VAL A 443 -46.47 -35.92 -23.89
N ALA A 444 -46.18 -34.77 -24.50
CA ALA A 444 -45.52 -34.70 -25.79
C ALA A 444 -44.11 -35.29 -25.77
N THR A 445 -43.84 -36.27 -26.66
CA THR A 445 -42.49 -36.81 -26.87
C THR A 445 -41.68 -36.02 -27.90
N SER A 446 -42.33 -35.18 -28.70
CA SER A 446 -41.72 -34.19 -29.61
C SER A 446 -42.66 -33.01 -29.82
N ALA A 447 -42.16 -31.90 -30.40
CA ALA A 447 -43.00 -30.77 -30.77
C ALA A 447 -44.10 -31.11 -31.80
N THR A 448 -43.98 -32.24 -32.50
CA THR A 448 -44.93 -32.72 -33.53
C THR A 448 -45.62 -34.03 -33.12
N ASP A 449 -45.71 -34.32 -31.82
CA ASP A 449 -46.36 -35.52 -31.30
C ASP A 449 -47.89 -35.44 -31.40
N GLU A 450 -48.46 -36.08 -32.41
CA GLU A 450 -49.90 -36.08 -32.70
C GLU A 450 -50.75 -36.59 -31.52
N GLN A 451 -50.22 -37.53 -30.73
CA GLN A 451 -50.91 -38.09 -29.57
C GLN A 451 -50.99 -37.12 -28.37
N ALA A 452 -50.17 -36.05 -28.41
CA ALA A 452 -50.11 -34.99 -27.41
C ALA A 452 -50.82 -33.69 -27.85
N TYR A 453 -51.23 -33.58 -29.12
CA TYR A 453 -51.92 -32.38 -29.64
C TYR A 453 -53.23 -32.09 -28.92
N GLY A 454 -53.99 -33.11 -28.55
CA GLY A 454 -55.30 -32.95 -27.90
C GLY A 454 -56.35 -32.25 -28.78
N ASP A 455 -57.44 -31.81 -28.15
CA ASP A 455 -58.63 -31.26 -28.79
C ASP A 455 -58.52 -29.75 -29.12
N LEU A 456 -59.49 -29.25 -29.89
CA LEU A 456 -59.53 -27.90 -30.47
C LEU A 456 -60.86 -27.19 -30.15
N TYR A 457 -60.89 -26.52 -29.00
CA TYR A 457 -62.07 -25.89 -28.42
C TYR A 457 -62.41 -24.54 -29.09
N GLN A 458 -63.69 -24.24 -29.22
CA GLN A 458 -64.17 -22.87 -29.49
C GLN A 458 -64.17 -22.06 -28.19
N TRP A 459 -63.78 -20.79 -28.23
CA TRP A 459 -63.48 -20.04 -26.99
C TRP A 459 -64.72 -19.86 -26.11
N GLY A 460 -64.58 -20.15 -24.82
CA GLY A 460 -65.68 -20.05 -23.86
C GLY A 460 -66.65 -21.24 -23.89
N ARG A 461 -66.38 -22.31 -24.64
CA ARG A 461 -67.28 -23.46 -24.73
C ARG A 461 -66.81 -24.62 -23.85
N ALA A 462 -67.73 -25.20 -23.08
CA ALA A 462 -67.44 -26.42 -22.31
C ALA A 462 -67.22 -27.63 -23.23
N THR A 463 -66.59 -28.68 -22.72
CA THR A 463 -66.42 -29.96 -23.43
C THR A 463 -67.79 -30.59 -23.70
N ASP A 464 -68.18 -30.70 -24.96
CA ASP A 464 -69.51 -31.20 -25.39
C ASP A 464 -69.47 -32.08 -26.65
N GLY A 465 -68.27 -32.36 -27.17
CA GLY A 465 -68.02 -33.09 -28.40
C GLY A 465 -67.55 -32.20 -29.55
N HIS A 466 -67.81 -30.89 -29.52
CA HIS A 466 -67.39 -29.98 -30.61
C HIS A 466 -65.87 -29.90 -30.74
N GLU A 467 -65.15 -30.04 -29.62
CA GLU A 467 -63.71 -29.88 -29.52
C GLU A 467 -62.94 -30.96 -30.27
N LYS A 468 -63.58 -32.11 -30.55
CA LYS A 468 -62.95 -33.21 -31.31
C LYS A 468 -62.61 -32.74 -32.71
N ARG A 469 -61.39 -33.04 -33.15
CA ARG A 469 -60.83 -32.67 -34.46
C ARG A 469 -61.66 -33.13 -35.67
N THR A 470 -62.57 -34.08 -35.46
CA THR A 470 -63.45 -34.71 -36.47
C THR A 470 -64.94 -34.64 -36.09
N SER A 471 -65.36 -33.74 -35.17
CA SER A 471 -66.78 -33.58 -34.84
C SER A 471 -67.59 -33.02 -36.02
N PRO A 472 -68.89 -33.31 -36.19
CA PRO A 472 -69.66 -32.73 -37.28
C PRO A 472 -69.78 -31.20 -37.15
N THR A 473 -70.05 -30.52 -38.27
CA THR A 473 -70.11 -29.05 -38.32
C THR A 473 -71.52 -28.51 -38.54
N THR A 474 -71.83 -27.34 -37.98
CA THR A 474 -73.06 -26.58 -38.27
C THR A 474 -72.75 -25.12 -38.59
N THR A 475 -73.63 -24.43 -39.32
CA THR A 475 -73.53 -22.98 -39.58
C THR A 475 -74.53 -22.14 -38.77
N ILE A 476 -75.21 -22.76 -37.80
CA ILE A 476 -76.18 -22.10 -36.93
C ILE A 476 -75.46 -21.66 -35.65
N LEU A 477 -75.44 -20.36 -35.38
CA LEU A 477 -74.88 -19.81 -34.15
C LEU A 477 -75.72 -20.20 -32.94
N SER A 478 -75.07 -20.49 -31.81
CA SER A 478 -75.78 -20.76 -30.56
C SER A 478 -76.40 -19.48 -29.98
N ILE A 479 -77.59 -19.59 -29.40
CA ILE A 479 -78.20 -18.55 -28.54
C ILE A 479 -78.01 -18.84 -27.03
N ARG A 480 -77.26 -19.89 -26.70
CA ARG A 480 -77.02 -20.38 -25.33
C ARG A 480 -75.51 -20.47 -25.03
N ASP A 481 -75.17 -20.47 -23.75
CA ASP A 481 -73.80 -20.76 -23.28
C ASP A 481 -73.43 -22.24 -23.48
N THR A 482 -74.42 -23.15 -23.53
CA THR A 482 -74.24 -24.56 -23.87
C THR A 482 -75.16 -24.93 -25.04
N PRO A 483 -74.62 -25.25 -26.23
CA PRO A 483 -75.42 -25.79 -27.32
C PRO A 483 -76.01 -27.16 -26.98
N ASN A 484 -77.10 -27.54 -27.65
CA ASN A 484 -77.72 -28.87 -27.49
C ASN A 484 -77.13 -29.92 -28.45
N HIS A 485 -75.89 -29.73 -28.92
CA HIS A 485 -75.20 -30.60 -29.86
C HIS A 485 -73.67 -30.51 -29.72
N GLY A 486 -72.95 -31.62 -29.92
CA GLY A 486 -71.48 -31.65 -29.97
C GLY A 486 -70.89 -31.21 -31.32
N TYR A 487 -71.53 -30.30 -32.05
CA TYR A 487 -71.07 -29.85 -33.36
C TYR A 487 -70.20 -28.60 -33.27
N PHE A 488 -69.15 -28.53 -34.10
CA PHE A 488 -68.32 -27.34 -34.28
C PHE A 488 -69.06 -26.30 -35.14
N ILE A 489 -69.09 -25.05 -34.68
CA ILE A 489 -69.90 -24.01 -35.32
C ILE A 489 -69.03 -23.21 -36.29
N ILE A 490 -69.23 -23.43 -37.59
CA ILE A 490 -68.63 -22.66 -38.68
C ILE A 490 -69.40 -21.34 -38.84
N VAL A 491 -68.68 -20.23 -38.99
CA VAL A 491 -69.24 -18.88 -39.03
C VAL A 491 -68.92 -18.17 -40.34
N LYS A 492 -69.82 -17.27 -40.77
CA LYS A 492 -69.64 -16.47 -42.00
C LYS A 492 -68.60 -15.36 -41.79
N SER A 493 -68.02 -14.87 -42.88
CA SER A 493 -67.11 -13.72 -42.84
C SER A 493 -67.73 -12.53 -42.10
N GLY A 494 -66.96 -11.87 -41.24
CA GLY A 494 -67.41 -10.80 -40.34
C GLY A 494 -67.98 -11.27 -39.00
N VAL A 495 -68.30 -12.57 -38.82
CA VAL A 495 -68.72 -13.12 -37.53
C VAL A 495 -67.50 -13.61 -36.74
N LEU A 496 -67.41 -13.24 -35.46
CA LEU A 496 -66.21 -13.42 -34.61
C LEU A 496 -66.42 -14.37 -33.41
N ASP A 497 -67.58 -15.02 -33.32
CA ASP A 497 -67.97 -15.87 -32.20
C ASP A 497 -68.95 -16.95 -32.67
N TRP A 498 -68.94 -18.11 -32.02
CA TRP A 498 -69.81 -19.26 -32.31
C TRP A 498 -71.23 -19.07 -31.73
N ARG A 499 -71.42 -18.08 -30.86
CA ARG A 499 -72.71 -17.70 -30.28
C ARG A 499 -73.09 -16.24 -30.56
N THR A 500 -74.39 -15.98 -30.58
CA THR A 500 -74.97 -14.63 -30.62
C THR A 500 -76.12 -14.51 -29.60
N PRO A 501 -76.12 -13.52 -28.69
CA PRO A 501 -75.07 -12.51 -28.46
C PRO A 501 -73.73 -13.13 -28.01
N GLN A 502 -72.67 -12.34 -27.85
CA GLN A 502 -71.43 -12.82 -27.21
C GLN A 502 -71.61 -12.96 -25.68
N ASN A 503 -70.75 -13.73 -25.02
CA ASN A 503 -70.63 -13.77 -23.55
C ASN A 503 -69.15 -13.84 -23.16
N ASN A 504 -68.67 -12.84 -22.43
CA ASN A 504 -67.25 -12.70 -22.05
C ASN A 504 -66.90 -13.45 -20.75
N TYR A 505 -67.88 -13.97 -20.02
CA TYR A 505 -67.65 -14.52 -18.67
C TYR A 505 -67.27 -16.01 -18.67
N LEU A 506 -67.45 -16.69 -19.81
CA LEU A 506 -67.49 -18.15 -19.92
C LEU A 506 -66.25 -18.90 -19.43
N TRP A 507 -65.05 -18.46 -19.82
CA TRP A 507 -63.78 -18.97 -19.26
C TRP A 507 -63.06 -17.95 -18.39
N SER A 508 -63.67 -16.78 -18.16
CA SER A 508 -63.01 -15.70 -17.42
C SER A 508 -62.69 -16.14 -15.98
N LYS A 509 -61.48 -15.85 -15.50
CA LYS A 509 -60.95 -16.32 -14.20
C LYS A 509 -61.85 -16.00 -12.99
N LYS A 510 -62.72 -14.99 -13.09
CA LYS A 510 -63.68 -14.62 -12.02
C LYS A 510 -64.98 -15.44 -12.01
N TYR A 511 -65.43 -15.94 -13.17
CA TYR A 511 -66.77 -16.53 -13.31
C TYR A 511 -66.74 -17.99 -13.80
N ASN A 512 -65.78 -18.35 -14.66
CA ASN A 512 -65.42 -19.72 -15.09
C ASN A 512 -66.60 -20.66 -15.42
N ILE A 513 -67.70 -20.12 -15.97
CA ILE A 513 -69.01 -20.76 -16.12
C ILE A 513 -68.96 -22.05 -16.96
N ASN A 514 -68.12 -22.06 -17.99
CA ASN A 514 -68.00 -23.11 -19.01
C ASN A 514 -66.61 -23.78 -18.98
N ASN A 515 -66.01 -23.92 -17.79
CA ASN A 515 -64.68 -24.48 -17.63
C ASN A 515 -64.56 -25.87 -18.33
N PRO A 516 -63.65 -26.05 -19.31
CA PRO A 516 -63.44 -27.34 -19.97
C PRO A 516 -62.44 -28.22 -19.22
N CYS A 517 -61.73 -27.65 -18.23
CA CYS A 517 -60.68 -28.30 -17.46
C CYS A 517 -61.25 -29.18 -16.32
N PRO A 518 -60.47 -30.16 -15.82
CA PRO A 518 -60.82 -30.93 -14.63
C PRO A 518 -60.98 -30.07 -13.37
N GLU A 519 -61.60 -30.63 -12.33
CA GLU A 519 -61.71 -30.02 -11.01
C GLU A 519 -60.33 -29.60 -10.45
N GLY A 520 -60.24 -28.40 -9.86
CA GLY A 520 -58.99 -27.79 -9.42
C GLY A 520 -58.14 -27.13 -10.52
N PHE A 521 -58.56 -27.23 -11.79
CA PHE A 521 -57.89 -26.62 -12.93
C PHE A 521 -58.83 -25.70 -13.73
N ARG A 522 -58.26 -24.73 -14.43
CA ARG A 522 -58.98 -23.83 -15.35
C ARG A 522 -58.15 -23.43 -16.55
N VAL A 523 -58.76 -22.68 -17.47
CA VAL A 523 -58.03 -21.99 -18.55
C VAL A 523 -57.11 -20.90 -17.94
N PRO A 524 -55.83 -20.82 -18.35
CA PRO A 524 -54.88 -19.80 -17.89
C PRO A 524 -55.25 -18.41 -18.42
N THR A 525 -54.86 -17.35 -17.71
CA THR A 525 -54.92 -15.98 -18.26
C THR A 525 -53.83 -15.77 -19.32
N ALA A 526 -53.95 -14.72 -20.12
CA ALA A 526 -52.91 -14.31 -21.06
C ALA A 526 -51.62 -13.92 -20.33
N ASP A 527 -51.74 -13.33 -19.14
CA ASP A 527 -50.60 -12.94 -18.31
C ASP A 527 -49.90 -14.17 -17.70
N GLU A 528 -50.65 -15.22 -17.33
CA GLU A 528 -50.11 -16.51 -16.90
C GLU A 528 -49.39 -17.23 -18.06
N TRP A 529 -49.93 -17.15 -19.28
CA TRP A 529 -49.25 -17.62 -20.49
C TRP A 529 -47.98 -16.84 -20.83
N GLU A 530 -48.00 -15.51 -20.67
CA GLU A 530 -46.87 -14.64 -20.97
C GLU A 530 -45.72 -14.85 -19.97
N ALA A 531 -46.03 -15.04 -18.68
CA ALA A 531 -45.05 -15.44 -17.67
C ALA A 531 -44.44 -16.83 -17.97
N GLU A 532 -45.25 -17.77 -18.43
CA GLU A 532 -44.79 -19.10 -18.85
C GLU A 532 -43.87 -19.01 -20.08
N ARG A 533 -44.29 -18.29 -21.13
CA ARG A 533 -43.48 -18.00 -22.33
C ARG A 533 -42.15 -17.35 -21.99
N ALA A 534 -42.15 -16.39 -21.06
CA ALA A 534 -40.95 -15.69 -20.61
C ALA A 534 -39.95 -16.57 -19.84
N SER A 535 -40.36 -17.77 -19.39
CA SER A 535 -39.46 -18.73 -18.72
C SER A 535 -38.69 -19.64 -19.68
N TRP A 536 -38.99 -19.61 -20.98
CA TRP A 536 -38.41 -20.53 -21.96
C TRP A 536 -36.96 -20.17 -22.36
N SER A 537 -36.18 -21.20 -22.72
CA SER A 537 -34.79 -21.06 -23.19
C SER A 537 -34.66 -20.31 -24.52
N SER A 538 -35.73 -20.25 -25.32
CA SER A 538 -35.79 -19.55 -26.61
C SER A 538 -37.22 -19.15 -26.94
N ASN A 539 -37.41 -18.01 -27.62
CA ASN A 539 -38.74 -17.51 -27.97
C ASN A 539 -39.30 -18.15 -29.24
N GLY A 540 -39.74 -19.41 -29.16
CA GLY A 540 -40.31 -20.13 -30.30
C GLY A 540 -40.63 -21.59 -29.97
N SER A 541 -40.94 -22.38 -31.00
CA SER A 541 -41.38 -23.78 -30.85
C SER A 541 -40.38 -24.71 -30.16
N ALA A 542 -39.07 -24.41 -30.23
CA ALA A 542 -38.06 -25.15 -29.49
C ALA A 542 -38.22 -24.93 -27.98
N GLY A 543 -38.14 -23.68 -27.52
CA GLY A 543 -38.38 -23.32 -26.12
C GLY A 543 -39.74 -23.76 -25.58
N ALA A 544 -40.79 -23.72 -26.42
CA ALA A 544 -42.12 -24.22 -26.06
C ALA A 544 -42.13 -25.72 -25.72
N PHE A 545 -41.35 -26.54 -26.43
CA PHE A 545 -41.22 -27.99 -26.20
C PHE A 545 -40.17 -28.34 -25.13
N ASP A 546 -39.10 -27.55 -25.02
CA ASP A 546 -38.06 -27.70 -24.01
C ASP A 546 -38.50 -27.19 -22.62
N SER A 547 -39.56 -26.37 -22.58
CA SER A 547 -40.25 -25.97 -21.34
C SER A 547 -40.76 -27.18 -20.54
N PRO A 548 -41.03 -27.01 -19.23
CA PRO A 548 -41.66 -28.07 -18.43
C PRO A 548 -42.99 -28.58 -19.02
N LEU A 549 -43.77 -27.72 -19.66
CA LEU A 549 -45.12 -28.04 -20.19
C LEU A 549 -45.08 -28.85 -21.50
N LYS A 550 -43.95 -28.84 -22.22
CA LYS A 550 -43.75 -29.54 -23.50
C LYS A 550 -44.88 -29.27 -24.50
N LEU A 551 -45.11 -28.01 -24.86
CA LEU A 551 -46.25 -27.61 -25.70
C LEU A 551 -46.03 -28.01 -27.19
N PRO A 552 -46.85 -28.91 -27.77
CA PRO A 552 -46.72 -29.28 -29.18
C PRO A 552 -47.38 -28.29 -30.17
N LEU A 553 -47.00 -28.43 -31.43
CA LEU A 553 -47.45 -27.64 -32.59
C LEU A 553 -48.78 -28.18 -33.14
N ALA A 554 -49.80 -28.15 -32.28
CA ALA A 554 -51.08 -28.82 -32.49
C ALA A 554 -51.99 -28.23 -33.61
N GLY A 555 -51.61 -27.12 -34.24
CA GLY A 555 -52.39 -26.44 -35.27
C GLY A 555 -53.70 -25.86 -34.75
N TYR A 556 -54.68 -25.68 -35.65
CA TYR A 556 -56.02 -25.20 -35.32
C TYR A 556 -57.09 -25.70 -36.31
N ARG A 557 -58.37 -25.54 -35.94
CA ARG A 557 -59.53 -25.77 -36.82
C ARG A 557 -60.14 -24.43 -37.24
N PHE A 558 -60.28 -24.22 -38.55
CA PHE A 558 -60.66 -22.92 -39.11
C PHE A 558 -62.12 -22.56 -38.78
N LEU A 559 -62.38 -21.27 -38.53
CA LEU A 559 -63.74 -20.79 -38.21
C LEU A 559 -64.71 -20.85 -39.40
N GLY A 560 -64.20 -20.92 -40.65
CA GLY A 560 -64.99 -20.81 -41.88
C GLY A 560 -65.10 -22.09 -42.71
N SER A 561 -64.51 -23.20 -42.27
CA SER A 561 -64.52 -24.51 -42.94
C SER A 561 -64.19 -25.61 -41.93
N ASP A 562 -64.32 -26.88 -42.33
CA ASP A 562 -63.94 -28.02 -41.48
C ASP A 562 -62.42 -28.30 -41.46
N THR A 563 -61.61 -27.40 -42.03
CA THR A 563 -60.19 -27.69 -42.32
C THR A 563 -59.29 -27.43 -41.10
N LEU A 564 -58.41 -28.40 -40.82
CA LEU A 564 -57.30 -28.24 -39.89
C LEU A 564 -56.12 -27.55 -40.59
N PHE A 565 -55.52 -26.55 -39.94
CA PHE A 565 -54.39 -25.77 -40.45
C PHE A 565 -53.22 -25.76 -39.47
N ASN A 566 -52.00 -25.60 -40.01
CA ASN A 566 -50.74 -25.42 -39.27
C ASN A 566 -50.41 -26.54 -38.26
N VAL A 567 -51.01 -27.72 -38.43
CA VAL A 567 -50.69 -28.94 -37.67
C VAL A 567 -49.23 -29.32 -37.93
N GLY A 568 -48.47 -29.58 -36.87
CA GLY A 568 -47.03 -29.84 -36.91
C GLY A 568 -46.15 -28.61 -37.14
N THR A 569 -46.71 -27.40 -37.35
CA THR A 569 -45.92 -26.20 -37.66
C THR A 569 -46.13 -25.03 -36.70
N LYS A 570 -47.28 -24.91 -36.04
CA LYS A 570 -47.58 -23.81 -35.10
C LYS A 570 -48.42 -24.24 -33.90
N GLY A 571 -48.20 -23.60 -32.76
CA GLY A 571 -48.98 -23.74 -31.53
C GLY A 571 -50.01 -22.62 -31.39
N TYR A 572 -51.24 -22.97 -31.00
CA TYR A 572 -52.33 -22.05 -30.71
C TYR A 572 -53.03 -22.51 -29.42
N TYR A 573 -52.96 -21.68 -28.37
CA TYR A 573 -53.34 -22.03 -27.02
C TYR A 573 -54.23 -20.96 -26.39
N TRP A 574 -55.51 -21.29 -26.15
CA TRP A 574 -56.45 -20.33 -25.60
C TRP A 574 -56.05 -19.82 -24.21
N SER A 575 -56.45 -18.57 -23.93
CA SER A 575 -56.48 -18.01 -22.59
C SER A 575 -57.91 -17.71 -22.13
N ALA A 576 -58.08 -17.46 -20.84
CA ALA A 576 -59.31 -17.03 -20.19
C ALA A 576 -59.75 -15.59 -20.58
N ASP A 577 -58.91 -14.84 -21.30
CA ASP A 577 -59.08 -13.39 -21.48
C ASP A 577 -59.64 -13.00 -22.85
N VAL A 578 -60.40 -11.91 -22.85
CA VAL A 578 -61.01 -11.31 -24.04
C VAL A 578 -60.32 -10.02 -24.45
N HIS A 579 -60.47 -9.64 -25.71
CA HIS A 579 -60.05 -8.32 -26.22
C HIS A 579 -61.11 -7.80 -27.19
N GLY A 580 -62.01 -6.94 -26.69
CA GLY A 580 -63.22 -6.56 -27.42
C GLY A 580 -64.06 -7.79 -27.78
N THR A 581 -64.40 -7.92 -29.06
CA THR A 581 -65.16 -9.06 -29.62
C THR A 581 -64.33 -10.33 -29.82
N TYR A 582 -63.01 -10.27 -29.64
CA TYR A 582 -62.07 -11.38 -29.82
C TYR A 582 -61.71 -12.05 -28.48
N ALA A 583 -60.86 -13.08 -28.53
CA ALA A 583 -60.21 -13.68 -27.37
C ALA A 583 -58.68 -13.73 -27.53
N LYS A 584 -57.96 -13.66 -26.41
CA LYS A 584 -56.49 -13.76 -26.36
C LYS A 584 -56.04 -15.22 -26.35
N LEU A 585 -54.88 -15.49 -26.95
CA LEU A 585 -54.22 -16.79 -26.97
C LEU A 585 -52.70 -16.64 -26.87
N LEU A 586 -52.00 -17.66 -26.39
CA LEU A 586 -50.59 -17.86 -26.69
C LEU A 586 -50.46 -18.45 -28.10
N TYR A 587 -49.62 -17.83 -28.92
CA TYR A 587 -49.31 -18.26 -30.28
C TYR A 587 -47.79 -18.40 -30.44
N PHE A 588 -47.34 -19.48 -31.09
CA PHE A 588 -45.92 -19.69 -31.36
C PHE A 588 -45.65 -20.50 -32.63
N PHE A 589 -44.47 -20.27 -33.21
CA PHE A 589 -43.93 -20.97 -34.37
C PHE A 589 -42.40 -21.05 -34.27
N SER A 590 -41.72 -21.42 -35.36
CA SER A 590 -40.28 -21.73 -35.36
C SER A 590 -39.35 -20.63 -34.83
N SER A 591 -39.68 -19.35 -35.03
CA SER A 591 -38.81 -18.21 -34.70
C SER A 591 -39.42 -17.20 -33.73
N GLU A 592 -40.64 -17.43 -33.23
CA GLU A 592 -41.32 -16.47 -32.35
C GLU A 592 -42.39 -17.13 -31.48
N ALA A 593 -42.62 -16.56 -30.30
CA ALA A 593 -43.84 -16.73 -29.52
C ALA A 593 -44.31 -15.37 -28.95
N HIS A 594 -45.62 -15.17 -28.86
CA HIS A 594 -46.26 -14.00 -28.25
C HIS A 594 -47.73 -14.26 -27.89
N ILE A 595 -48.32 -13.40 -27.06
CA ILE A 595 -49.79 -13.33 -26.90
C ILE A 595 -50.40 -12.66 -28.14
N ASN A 596 -51.36 -13.34 -28.77
CA ASN A 596 -52.11 -12.88 -29.94
C ASN A 596 -53.61 -12.78 -29.62
N THR A 597 -54.42 -12.25 -30.54
CA THR A 597 -55.87 -12.02 -30.37
C THR A 597 -56.62 -12.45 -31.62
N LEU A 598 -57.52 -13.43 -31.51
CA LEU A 598 -58.23 -14.04 -32.66
C LEU A 598 -59.71 -14.33 -32.36
N SER A 599 -60.46 -14.67 -33.41
CA SER A 599 -61.90 -14.95 -33.35
C SER A 599 -62.23 -16.13 -32.44
N ARG A 600 -63.25 -15.98 -31.60
CA ARG A 600 -63.70 -17.00 -30.63
C ARG A 600 -64.27 -18.25 -31.30
N ALA A 601 -64.64 -18.15 -32.58
CA ALA A 601 -65.11 -19.28 -33.38
C ALA A 601 -63.98 -20.22 -33.86
N TYR A 602 -62.70 -19.87 -33.71
CA TYR A 602 -61.59 -20.79 -34.00
C TYR A 602 -61.55 -21.96 -33.00
N GLY A 603 -61.13 -23.14 -33.48
CA GLY A 603 -60.77 -24.26 -32.62
C GLY A 603 -59.28 -24.23 -32.28
N PHE A 604 -58.90 -23.90 -31.04
CA PHE A 604 -57.51 -23.92 -30.54
C PHE A 604 -57.38 -24.84 -29.32
N CYS A 605 -56.14 -25.23 -29.00
CA CYS A 605 -55.88 -26.11 -27.86
C CYS A 605 -56.12 -25.41 -26.52
N VAL A 606 -56.48 -26.21 -25.52
CA VAL A 606 -56.52 -25.80 -24.12
C VAL A 606 -55.50 -26.63 -23.34
N ARG A 607 -54.69 -25.92 -22.55
CA ARG A 607 -53.77 -26.47 -21.56
C ARG A 607 -54.09 -25.78 -20.25
N CYS A 608 -54.49 -26.53 -19.24
CA CYS A 608 -55.04 -25.97 -18.02
C CYS A 608 -53.95 -25.67 -16.98
N ILE A 609 -54.20 -24.64 -16.18
CA ILE A 609 -53.40 -24.26 -15.01
C ILE A 609 -54.19 -24.63 -13.74
N LYS A 610 -53.50 -25.01 -12.67
CA LYS A 610 -54.08 -25.20 -11.35
C LYS A 610 -54.41 -23.83 -10.75
N ASP A 611 -55.54 -23.69 -10.07
CA ASP A 611 -56.06 -22.39 -9.60
C ASP A 611 -55.16 -21.68 -8.56
#